data_AF-A0A645G8R0-F1
#
_entry.id   AF-A0A645G8R0-F1
#
_cell.length_a   1.000
_cell.length_b   1.000
_cell.length_c   1.000
_cell.angle_alpha   90.00
_cell.angle_beta   90.00
_cell.angle_gamma   90.00
#
_symmetry.space_group_name_H-M   'P 1'
#
loop_
_entity.id
_entity.type
_entity.pdbx_description
1 polymer ?
#
loop_
_entity_poly.entity_id
_entity_poly.type
_entity_poly.pdbx_seq_one_letter_code
_entity_poly.pdbx_strand_id
1 'polypeptide(L)'
;MGELDKHFGDDASVDPEVARKITAYLVANAGDTGGQRYGGKLLRGVDPATAPQRITTLPKWVREHREVQDWEWRHKDVRSKANCTACHADAELGYYDD
;
A
#
# COMPACT_ATOMS: atom_id res chain seq x y z
N MET A 1 4.87 -5.72 -9.99
CA MET A 1 4.81 -7.15 -10.39
C MET A 1 5.89 -7.55 -11.40
N GLY A 2 6.50 -6.60 -12.14
CA GLY A 2 7.53 -6.94 -13.14
C GLY A 2 8.95 -7.17 -12.61
N GLU A 3 9.23 -6.86 -11.34
CA GLU A 3 10.57 -6.90 -10.72
C GLU A 3 10.50 -7.51 -9.30
N LEU A 4 9.80 -8.64 -9.15
CA LEU A 4 9.63 -9.28 -7.84
C LEU A 4 10.94 -9.84 -7.26
N ASP A 5 11.92 -10.15 -8.11
CA ASP A 5 13.28 -10.54 -7.74
C ASP A 5 14.05 -9.43 -6.99
N LYS A 6 13.55 -8.19 -7.05
CA LYS A 6 14.15 -7.00 -6.43
C LYS A 6 13.10 -6.22 -5.63
N HIS A 7 12.33 -6.94 -4.81
CA HIS A 7 11.21 -6.37 -4.08
C HIS A 7 11.62 -5.78 -2.73
N PHE A 8 12.01 -4.50 -2.73
CA PHE A 8 12.33 -3.73 -1.52
C PHE A 8 13.43 -4.33 -0.63
N GLY A 9 14.41 -5.02 -1.23
CA GLY A 9 15.52 -5.66 -0.52
C GLY A 9 15.32 -7.17 -0.29
N ASP A 10 14.23 -7.74 -0.81
CA ASP A 10 13.93 -9.17 -0.77
C ASP A 10 13.63 -9.72 -2.17
N ASP A 11 13.68 -11.04 -2.31
CA ASP A 11 13.22 -11.75 -3.50
C ASP A 11 11.80 -12.29 -3.25
N ALA A 12 10.81 -11.59 -3.80
CA ALA A 12 9.40 -11.95 -3.73
C ALA A 12 8.93 -12.73 -4.98
N SER A 13 9.85 -13.33 -5.74
CA SER A 13 9.50 -14.06 -6.96
C SER A 13 8.54 -15.21 -6.67
N VAL A 14 7.57 -15.37 -7.56
CA VAL A 14 6.62 -16.47 -7.56
C VAL A 14 6.56 -17.10 -8.95
N ASP A 15 5.93 -18.27 -9.05
CA ASP A 15 5.70 -18.92 -10.33
C ASP A 15 5.08 -17.94 -11.36
N PRO A 16 5.52 -17.93 -12.64
CA PRO A 16 5.05 -16.97 -13.63
C PRO A 16 3.53 -16.96 -13.83
N GLU A 17 2.87 -18.11 -13.74
CA GLU A 17 1.41 -18.19 -13.88
C GLU A 17 0.70 -17.60 -12.66
N VAL A 18 1.27 -17.75 -11.46
CA VAL A 18 0.79 -17.08 -10.25
C VAL A 18 0.97 -15.57 -10.35
N ALA A 19 2.16 -15.11 -10.78
CA ALA A 19 2.44 -13.68 -10.97
C ALA A 19 1.46 -13.03 -11.95
N ARG A 20 1.14 -13.72 -13.05
CA ARG A 20 0.16 -13.27 -14.05
C ARG A 20 -1.24 -13.13 -13.45
N LYS A 21 -1.70 -14.11 -12.66
CA LYS A 21 -3.00 -14.05 -11.96
C LYS A 21 -3.08 -12.91 -10.96
N ILE A 22 -2.04 -12.74 -10.14
CA ILE A 22 -1.96 -11.63 -9.18
C ILE A 22 -1.98 -10.29 -9.91
N THR A 23 -1.19 -10.15 -10.98
CA THR A 23 -1.15 -8.92 -11.78
C THR A 23 -2.51 -8.58 -12.36
N ALA A 24 -3.20 -9.55 -12.95
CA ALA A 24 -4.54 -9.34 -13.52
C ALA A 24 -5.55 -8.89 -12.45
N TYR A 25 -5.53 -9.52 -11.27
CA TYR A 25 -6.40 -9.15 -10.15
C TYR A 25 -6.11 -7.73 -9.64
N LEU A 26 -4.83 -7.39 -9.41
CA LEU A 26 -4.42 -6.08 -8.91
C LEU A 26 -4.78 -4.96 -9.90
N VAL A 27 -4.54 -5.17 -11.20
CA VAL A 27 -4.87 -4.17 -12.23
C VAL A 27 -6.37 -3.98 -12.34
N ALA A 28 -7.17 -5.05 -12.33
CA ALA A 28 -8.63 -4.93 -12.43
C ALA A 28 -9.25 -4.19 -11.23
N ASN A 29 -8.62 -4.25 -10.06
CA ASN A 29 -9.09 -3.63 -8.81
C ASN A 29 -8.22 -2.43 -8.37
N ALA A 30 -7.43 -1.86 -9.27
CA ALA A 30 -6.56 -0.73 -8.93
C ALA A 30 -7.38 0.51 -8.52
N GLY A 31 -6.76 1.42 -7.77
CA GLY A 31 -7.46 2.59 -7.23
C GLY A 31 -8.04 3.54 -8.29
N ASP A 32 -7.57 3.44 -9.54
CA ASP A 32 -7.94 4.26 -10.70
C ASP A 32 -8.93 3.57 -11.66
N THR A 33 -9.29 2.30 -11.45
CA THR A 33 -10.29 1.61 -12.31
C THR A 33 -11.74 2.04 -12.06
N GLY A 34 -11.97 2.94 -11.10
CA GLY A 34 -13.30 3.47 -10.78
C GLY A 34 -14.18 2.51 -9.99
N GLY A 35 -15.34 2.97 -9.51
CA GLY A 35 -16.32 2.14 -8.80
C GLY A 35 -15.99 1.78 -7.34
N GLN A 36 -14.73 1.88 -6.93
CA GLN A 36 -14.32 1.63 -5.54
C GLN A 36 -14.53 2.87 -4.66
N ARG A 37 -15.24 2.69 -3.53
CA ARG A 37 -15.68 3.77 -2.61
C ARG A 37 -14.58 4.74 -2.20
N TYR A 38 -13.33 4.27 -2.11
CA TYR A 38 -12.20 5.05 -1.59
C TYR A 38 -11.06 5.28 -2.59
N GLY A 39 -11.08 4.65 -3.78
CA GLY A 39 -9.97 4.72 -4.75
C GLY A 39 -9.62 6.16 -5.15
N GLY A 40 -10.63 6.92 -5.59
CA GLY A 40 -10.44 8.34 -5.94
C GLY A 40 -10.04 9.26 -4.78
N LYS A 41 -10.37 8.88 -3.53
CA LYS A 41 -9.90 9.63 -2.35
C LYS A 41 -8.44 9.34 -2.05
N LEU A 42 -8.03 8.07 -2.14
CA LEU A 42 -6.67 7.61 -1.85
C LEU A 42 -5.67 8.12 -2.89
N LEU A 43 -6.05 8.13 -4.16
CA LEU A 43 -5.22 8.61 -5.26
C LEU A 43 -5.22 10.14 -5.43
N ARG A 44 -5.91 10.88 -4.57
CA ARG A 44 -5.94 12.34 -4.67
C ARG A 44 -4.53 12.93 -4.53
N GLY A 45 -4.11 13.64 -5.57
CA GLY A 45 -2.78 14.27 -5.65
C GLY A 45 -1.68 13.35 -6.17
N VAL A 46 -2.00 12.13 -6.60
CA VAL A 46 -1.05 11.24 -7.29
C VAL A 46 -1.06 11.60 -8.77
N ASP A 47 0.12 11.78 -9.34
CA ASP A 47 0.31 11.84 -10.79
C ASP A 47 0.37 10.41 -11.36
N PRO A 48 -0.56 10.02 -12.25
CA PRO A 48 -0.56 8.69 -12.85
C PRO A 48 0.72 8.34 -13.61
N ALA A 49 1.43 9.33 -14.16
CA ALA A 49 2.67 9.11 -14.89
C ALA A 49 3.85 8.75 -13.98
N THR A 50 3.75 9.08 -12.69
CA THR A 50 4.82 8.91 -11.70
C THR A 50 4.31 8.21 -10.43
N ALA A 51 3.30 7.36 -10.58
CA ALA A 51 2.66 6.68 -9.45
C ALA A 51 3.69 5.96 -8.57
N PRO A 52 3.71 6.21 -7.25
CA PRO A 52 4.73 5.67 -6.38
C PRO A 52 4.54 4.17 -6.16
N GLN A 53 5.63 3.45 -5.95
CA GLN A 53 5.60 2.01 -5.68
C GLN A 53 5.20 1.66 -4.23
N ARG A 54 5.10 2.64 -3.33
CA ARG A 54 4.73 2.45 -1.92
C ARG A 54 3.42 3.16 -1.62
N ILE A 55 2.48 2.45 -1.00
CA ILE A 55 1.22 3.03 -0.50
C ILE A 55 1.52 4.14 0.53
N THR A 56 2.52 3.92 1.39
CA THR A 56 2.90 4.84 2.48
C THR A 56 3.50 6.17 2.00
N THR A 57 3.73 6.32 0.70
CA THR A 57 4.22 7.58 0.10
C THR A 57 3.14 8.32 -0.68
N LEU A 58 1.91 7.78 -0.74
CA LEU A 58 0.79 8.47 -1.37
C LEU A 58 0.49 9.77 -0.60
N PRO A 59 0.20 10.90 -1.28
CA PRO A 59 -0.06 12.17 -0.62
C PRO A 59 -1.20 12.09 0.41
N LYS A 60 -2.27 11.38 0.08
CA LYS A 60 -3.39 11.15 1.01
C LYS A 60 -2.94 10.36 2.24
N TRP A 61 -2.18 9.26 2.07
CA TRP A 61 -1.67 8.46 3.19
C TRP A 61 -0.81 9.30 4.14
N VAL A 62 0.14 10.06 3.59
CA VAL A 62 1.02 10.96 4.36
C VAL A 62 0.20 11.98 5.13
N ARG A 63 -0.83 12.54 4.50
CA ARG A 63 -1.72 13.51 5.15
C ARG A 63 -2.48 12.89 6.32
N GLU A 64 -3.05 11.70 6.17
CA GLU A 64 -3.83 11.08 7.25
C GLU A 64 -2.94 10.71 8.44
N HIS A 65 -1.69 10.31 8.20
CA HIS A 65 -0.75 9.88 9.23
C HIS A 65 0.19 10.99 9.74
N ARG A 66 -0.04 12.25 9.36
CA ARG A 66 0.86 13.37 9.70
C ARG A 66 0.99 13.67 11.19
N GLU A 67 0.01 13.21 11.98
CA GLU A 67 -0.05 13.43 13.44
C GLU A 67 0.60 12.30 14.24
N VAL A 68 0.92 11.17 13.58
CA VAL A 68 1.63 10.05 14.20
C VAL A 68 3.08 10.46 14.45
N GLN A 69 3.51 10.34 15.69
CA GLN A 69 4.82 10.84 16.10
C GLN A 69 5.94 9.93 15.59
N ASP A 70 7.10 10.54 15.35
CA ASP A 70 8.29 9.85 14.84
C ASP A 70 8.76 8.67 15.70
N TRP A 71 8.51 8.71 17.02
CA TRP A 71 8.88 7.62 17.91
C TRP A 71 7.94 6.42 17.80
N GLU A 72 6.66 6.63 17.44
CA GLU A 72 5.69 5.55 17.25
C GLU A 72 6.11 4.68 16.05
N TRP A 73 6.56 5.31 14.96
CA TRP A 73 7.10 4.60 13.81
C TRP A 73 8.35 3.76 14.11
N ARG A 74 9.14 4.17 15.12
CA ARG A 74 10.37 3.48 15.55
C ARG A 74 10.09 2.47 16.67
N HIS A 75 8.86 2.40 17.17
CA HIS A 75 8.50 1.44 18.20
C HIS A 75 8.77 0.02 17.71
N LYS A 76 9.29 -0.84 18.59
CA LYS A 76 9.74 -2.20 18.25
C LYS A 76 8.67 -3.10 17.63
N ASP A 77 7.40 -2.81 17.94
CA ASP A 77 6.24 -3.58 17.47
C ASP A 77 5.69 -3.01 16.15
N VAL A 78 5.90 -1.71 15.88
CA VAL A 78 5.49 -1.06 14.63
C VAL A 78 6.56 -1.25 13.56
N ARG A 79 7.83 -0.92 13.89
CA ARG A 79 9.05 -0.99 13.06
C ARG A 79 9.06 -0.13 11.81
N SER A 80 7.94 -0.04 11.09
CA SER A 80 7.84 0.72 9.85
C SER A 80 6.40 1.11 9.53
N LYS A 81 6.26 2.14 8.69
CA LYS A 81 4.97 2.59 8.13
C LYS A 81 4.26 1.52 7.29
N ALA A 82 4.97 0.47 6.85
CA ALA A 82 4.39 -0.61 6.04
C ALA A 82 3.64 -1.65 6.89
N ASN A 83 3.78 -1.61 8.22
CA ASN A 83 3.13 -2.55 9.13
C ASN A 83 1.76 -2.02 9.58
N CYS A 84 0.78 -2.05 8.69
CA CYS A 84 -0.54 -1.47 8.93
C CYS A 84 -1.23 -2.05 10.17
N THR A 85 -1.09 -3.36 10.40
CA THR A 85 -1.77 -4.10 11.47
C THR A 85 -1.20 -3.82 12.86
N ALA A 86 -0.04 -3.17 12.96
CA ALA A 86 0.51 -2.76 14.25
C ALA A 86 -0.29 -1.64 14.93
N CYS A 87 -0.99 -0.81 14.14
CA CYS A 87 -1.86 0.25 14.65
C CYS A 87 -3.34 -0.06 14.38
N HIS A 88 -3.66 -0.56 13.19
CA HIS A 88 -5.03 -0.88 12.77
C HIS A 88 -5.26 -2.39 12.83
N ALA A 89 -5.77 -2.89 13.96
CA ALA A 89 -5.90 -4.31 14.23
C ALA A 89 -6.67 -5.09 13.14
N ASP A 90 -7.69 -4.45 12.54
CA ASP A 90 -8.57 -5.05 11.54
C ASP A 90 -8.21 -4.65 10.09
N ALA A 91 -6.97 -4.20 9.84
CA ALA A 91 -6.53 -3.77 8.51
C ALA A 91 -6.61 -4.90 7.45
N GLU A 92 -6.45 -6.17 7.86
CA GLU A 92 -6.61 -7.34 6.97
C GLU A 92 -8.05 -7.53 6.48
N LEU A 93 -9.02 -7.05 7.25
CA LEU A 93 -10.45 -7.02 6.89
C LEU A 93 -10.83 -5.75 6.12
N GLY A 94 -9.88 -4.81 5.96
CA GLY A 94 -10.07 -3.54 5.28
C GLY A 94 -10.59 -2.41 6.18
N TYR A 95 -10.57 -2.57 7.49
CA TYR A 95 -10.95 -1.53 8.44
C TYR A 95 -9.72 -0.75 8.94
N TYR A 96 -9.78 0.58 8.78
CA TYR A 96 -8.70 1.53 9.13
C TYR A 96 -9.22 2.73 9.95
N ASP A 97 -10.51 2.77 10.22
CA ASP A 97 -11.10 3.76 11.11
C ASP A 97 -10.96 3.20 12.53
N ASP A 98 -10.28 3.93 13.41
CA ASP A 98 -10.19 3.68 14.85
C ASP A 98 -11.17 4.60 15.61
#